data_AF-A0A9P8JRH8-F1
#
_entry.id   AF-A0A9P8JRH8-F1
#
_cell.length_a   1.000
_cell.length_b   1.000
_cell.length_c   1.000
_cell.angle_alpha   90.00
_cell.angle_beta   90.00
_cell.angle_gamma   90.00
#
_symmetry.space_group_name_H-M   'P 1'
#
loop_
_entity.id
_entity.type
_entity.pdbx_description
1 polymer ?
#
loop_
_entity_poly.entity_id
_entity_poly.type
_entity_poly.pdbx_seq_one_letter_code
_entity_poly.pdbx_strand_id
1 'polypeptide(L)'
;LQSPEHLEWIRPWMTEILAMEKRRDCLRILLFVTRPKSTKEIHSPSASVQMFPGKPDVGSLISAEQAKQVGAMAVSVCGTGGLGDDVRRAVRERCEKTTIDFYEESFTW
;
A
#
# COMPACT_ATOMS: atom_id res chain seq x y z
N LEU A 1 3.51 -3.63 8.08
CA LEU A 1 4.89 -3.87 8.59
C LEU A 1 4.89 -3.77 10.11
N GLN A 2 5.77 -4.46 10.84
CA GLN A 2 5.81 -4.33 12.31
C GLN A 2 6.64 -3.12 12.78
N SER A 3 7.85 -2.93 12.27
CA SER A 3 8.73 -1.78 12.55
C SER A 3 9.27 -1.18 11.25
N PRO A 4 9.44 0.15 11.12
CA PRO A 4 10.07 0.80 9.95
C PRO A 4 11.45 0.24 9.60
N GLU A 5 12.20 -0.24 10.60
CA GLU A 5 13.54 -0.83 10.44
C GLU A 5 13.54 -2.02 9.45
N HIS A 6 12.41 -2.70 9.27
CA HIS A 6 12.28 -3.82 8.35
C HIS A 6 12.42 -3.41 6.86
N LEU A 7 12.38 -2.11 6.55
CA LEU A 7 12.59 -1.57 5.20
C LEU A 7 14.00 -1.03 4.98
N GLU A 8 14.90 -1.14 5.95
CA GLU A 8 16.26 -0.59 5.79
C GLU A 8 17.02 -1.23 4.63
N TRP A 9 16.82 -2.53 4.41
CA TRP A 9 17.47 -3.22 3.28
C TRP A 9 17.01 -2.68 1.92
N ILE A 10 15.77 -2.17 1.80
CA ILE A 10 15.28 -1.56 0.56
C ILE A 10 15.62 -0.09 0.38
N ARG A 11 16.31 0.52 1.35
CA ARG A 11 16.63 1.95 1.32
C ARG A 11 17.31 2.40 0.01
N PRO A 12 18.26 1.65 -0.59
CA PRO A 12 18.87 2.05 -1.87
C PRO A 12 17.83 2.18 -3.00
N TRP A 13 17.00 1.16 -3.22
CA TRP A 13 15.96 1.21 -4.27
C TRP A 13 14.89 2.27 -3.98
N MET A 14 14.49 2.44 -2.72
CA MET A 14 13.58 3.53 -2.34
C MET A 14 14.18 4.89 -2.67
N THR A 15 15.47 5.10 -2.42
CA THR A 15 16.14 6.37 -2.75
C THR A 15 16.10 6.63 -4.26
N GLU A 16 16.41 5.62 -5.07
CA GLU A 16 16.35 5.71 -6.53
C GLU A 16 14.93 6.02 -7.03
N ILE A 17 13.91 5.25 -6.61
CA ILE A 17 12.51 5.44 -7.01
C ILE A 17 12.01 6.83 -6.60
N LEU A 18 12.32 7.28 -5.38
CA LEU A 18 11.85 8.57 -4.88
C LEU A 18 12.51 9.76 -5.60
N ALA A 19 13.69 9.55 -6.19
CA ALA A 19 14.44 10.54 -6.97
C ALA A 19 14.02 10.62 -8.45
N MET A 20 13.23 9.66 -8.96
CA MET A 20 12.75 9.67 -10.34
C MET A 20 11.87 10.89 -10.63
N GLU A 21 12.09 11.52 -11.78
CA GLU A 21 11.29 12.66 -12.24
C GLU A 21 9.82 12.23 -12.42
N LYS A 22 8.88 13.14 -12.13
CA LYS A 22 7.42 12.92 -12.27
C LYS A 22 6.83 11.75 -11.48
N ARG A 23 7.60 11.04 -10.65
CA ARG A 23 7.07 9.90 -9.89
C ARG A 23 5.90 10.28 -8.96
N ARG A 24 5.77 11.54 -8.56
CA ARG A 24 4.63 12.02 -7.74
C ARG A 24 3.30 11.99 -8.49
N ASP A 25 3.33 11.97 -9.82
CA ASP A 25 2.15 11.96 -10.66
C ASP A 25 1.56 10.54 -10.81
N CYS A 26 2.37 9.51 -10.54
CA CYS A 26 1.99 8.11 -10.72
C CYS A 26 2.18 7.21 -9.49
N LEU A 27 2.92 7.63 -8.47
CA LEU A 27 3.24 6.81 -7.30
C LEU A 27 2.95 7.52 -5.98
N ARG A 28 2.07 6.91 -5.18
CA ARG A 28 1.83 7.24 -3.79
C ARG A 28 2.16 6.05 -2.90
N ILE A 29 3.01 6.28 -1.90
CA ILE A 29 3.46 5.24 -0.97
C ILE A 29 2.85 5.49 0.41
N LEU A 30 2.10 4.51 0.92
CA LEU A 30 1.49 4.53 2.23
C LEU A 30 2.09 3.39 3.07
N LEU A 31 2.64 3.72 4.22
CA LEU A 31 3.26 2.78 5.15
C LEU A 31 2.37 2.63 6.39
N PHE A 32 1.94 1.40 6.66
CA PHE A 32 1.15 1.06 7.84
C PHE A 32 1.99 0.23 8.82
N VAL A 33 2.28 0.82 9.98
CA VAL A 33 3.12 0.25 11.04
C VAL A 33 2.22 -0.33 12.13
N THR A 34 2.13 -1.65 12.21
CA THR A 34 1.15 -2.34 13.05
C THR A 34 1.54 -2.44 14.52
N ARG A 35 2.83 -2.27 14.84
CA ARG A 35 3.36 -2.31 16.22
C ARG A 35 4.40 -1.19 16.42
N PRO A 36 4.00 0.09 16.34
CA PRO A 36 4.93 1.20 16.55
C PRO A 36 5.43 1.18 18.00
N LYS A 37 6.74 1.27 18.22
CA LYS A 37 7.31 1.36 19.58
C LYS A 37 7.13 2.76 20.15
N SER A 38 7.01 3.77 19.29
CA SER A 38 6.78 5.17 19.66
C SER A 38 6.03 5.93 18.54
N THR A 39 5.27 6.96 18.90
CA THR A 39 4.67 7.90 17.94
C THR A 39 5.71 8.65 17.09
N LYS A 40 6.96 8.76 17.59
CA LYS A 40 8.09 9.33 16.85
C LYS A 40 8.49 8.49 15.63
N GLU A 41 8.26 7.18 15.63
CA GLU A 41 8.57 6.27 14.51
C GLU A 41 7.56 6.40 13.35
N ILE A 42 6.46 7.11 13.56
CA ILE A 42 5.37 7.29 12.60
C ILE A 42 5.50 8.63 11.87
N HIS A 43 6.54 9.40 12.16
CA HIS A 43 6.83 10.64 11.46
C HIS A 43 7.63 10.32 10.20
N SER A 44 7.00 10.46 9.05
CA SER A 44 7.73 10.40 7.79
C SER A 44 8.60 11.65 7.64
N PRO A 45 9.92 11.50 7.42
CA PRO A 45 10.79 12.63 7.09
C PRO A 45 10.53 13.17 5.66
N SER A 46 9.66 12.53 4.88
CA SER A 46 9.37 12.91 3.49
C SER A 46 7.87 13.09 3.28
N ALA A 47 7.47 14.24 2.73
CA ALA A 47 6.07 14.50 2.35
C ALA A 47 5.49 13.48 1.34
N SER A 48 6.37 12.71 0.71
CA SER A 48 6.05 11.81 -0.40
C SER A 48 5.85 10.35 -0.02
N VAL A 49 6.11 10.00 1.24
CA VAL A 49 5.83 8.69 1.83
C VAL A 49 5.01 9.00 3.09
N GLN A 50 3.78 8.50 3.17
CA GLN A 50 2.93 8.75 4.34
C GLN A 50 2.99 7.55 5.27
N MET A 51 3.07 7.80 6.58
CA MET A 51 3.19 6.74 7.60
C MET A 51 2.00 6.82 8.55
N PHE A 52 1.39 5.66 8.83
CA PHE A 52 0.18 5.53 9.65
C PHE A 52 0.37 4.42 10.71
N PRO A 53 -0.16 4.61 11.93
CA PRO A 53 -0.21 3.54 12.92
C PRO A 53 -1.27 2.50 12.55
N GLY A 54 -1.02 1.26 12.95
CA GLY A 54 -2.01 0.18 12.90
C GLY A 54 -2.05 -0.57 11.57
N LYS A 55 -3.11 -1.37 11.41
CA LYS A 55 -3.41 -2.06 10.15
C LYS A 55 -4.11 -1.09 9.18
N PRO A 56 -3.88 -1.22 7.87
CA PRO A 56 -4.62 -0.45 6.89
C PRO A 56 -6.10 -0.84 6.92
N ASP A 57 -6.98 0.16 6.78
CA ASP A 57 -8.37 -0.09 6.37
C ASP A 57 -8.40 -0.28 4.86
N VAL A 58 -8.24 -1.55 4.45
CA VAL A 58 -8.18 -1.93 3.04
C VAL A 58 -9.45 -1.57 2.29
N GLY A 59 -10.62 -1.68 2.92
CA GLY A 59 -11.90 -1.35 2.31
C GLY A 59 -12.00 0.14 1.98
N SER A 60 -11.63 1.00 2.93
CA SER A 60 -11.60 2.45 2.72
C SER A 60 -10.56 2.85 1.65
N LEU A 61 -9.38 2.24 1.66
CA LEU A 61 -8.34 2.50 0.67
C LEU A 61 -8.80 2.17 -0.76
N ILE A 62 -9.30 0.94 -0.98
CA ILE A 62 -9.77 0.54 -2.32
C ILE A 62 -10.99 1.35 -2.74
N SER A 63 -11.88 1.71 -1.81
CA SER A 63 -13.02 2.59 -2.13
C SER A 63 -12.58 3.97 -2.58
N ALA A 64 -11.54 4.54 -1.97
CA ALA A 64 -11.01 5.85 -2.35
C ALA A 64 -10.35 5.82 -3.74
N GLU A 65 -9.67 4.73 -4.09
CA GLU A 65 -9.07 4.56 -5.42
C GLU A 65 -10.13 4.26 -6.48
N GLN A 66 -11.12 3.42 -6.17
CA GLN A 66 -12.25 3.14 -7.05
C GLN A 66 -13.01 4.42 -7.42
N ALA A 67 -13.17 5.37 -6.48
CA ALA A 67 -13.82 6.64 -6.75
C ALA A 67 -13.06 7.53 -7.76
N LYS A 68 -11.75 7.32 -7.92
CA LYS A 68 -10.88 8.05 -8.86
C LYS A 68 -10.48 7.20 -10.07
N GLN A 69 -11.08 6.02 -10.20
CA GLN A 69 -10.75 5.07 -11.24
C GLN A 69 -10.99 5.65 -12.64
N VAL A 70 -10.01 5.44 -13.52
CA VAL A 70 -10.13 5.74 -14.96
C VAL A 70 -10.07 4.42 -15.71
N GLY A 71 -11.16 4.02 -16.34
CA GLY A 71 -11.25 2.73 -17.04
C GLY A 71 -11.29 1.55 -16.07
N ALA A 72 -10.41 0.57 -16.24
CA ALA A 72 -10.28 -0.60 -15.37
C ALA A 72 -9.17 -0.40 -14.31
N MET A 73 -9.31 -1.02 -13.15
CA MET A 73 -8.31 -0.97 -12.07
C MET A 73 -7.79 -2.38 -11.75
N ALA A 74 -6.50 -2.52 -11.53
CA ALA A 74 -5.91 -3.76 -11.03
C ALA A 74 -5.50 -3.61 -9.56
N VAL A 75 -5.80 -4.62 -8.76
CA VAL A 75 -5.38 -4.71 -7.36
C VAL A 75 -4.56 -5.97 -7.19
N SER A 76 -3.32 -5.80 -6.75
CA SER A 76 -2.41 -6.92 -6.47
C SER A 76 -2.02 -6.94 -4.98
N VAL A 77 -1.89 -8.14 -4.42
CA VAL A 77 -1.43 -8.35 -3.04
C VAL A 77 -0.38 -9.44 -2.96
N CYS A 78 0.72 -9.17 -2.25
CA CYS A 78 1.73 -10.13 -1.87
C CYS A 78 2.00 -9.98 -0.36
N GLY A 79 1.51 -10.89 0.46
CA GLY A 79 1.56 -10.73 1.91
C GLY A 79 1.04 -11.96 2.66
N THR A 80 0.74 -11.78 3.95
CA THR A 80 0.15 -12.86 4.75
C THR A 80 -1.26 -13.18 4.27
N GLY A 81 -1.70 -14.44 4.45
CA GLY A 81 -3.04 -14.88 4.06
C GLY A 81 -4.16 -13.97 4.58
N GLY A 82 -4.08 -13.54 5.85
CA GLY A 82 -5.08 -12.62 6.41
C GLY A 82 -5.16 -11.26 5.72
N LEU A 83 -4.03 -10.69 5.27
CA LEU A 83 -4.06 -9.45 4.48
C LEU A 83 -4.60 -9.72 3.08
N GLY A 84 -4.21 -10.83 2.47
CA GLY A 84 -4.74 -11.29 1.18
C GLY A 84 -6.27 -11.45 1.23
N ASP A 85 -6.80 -12.05 2.29
CA ASP A 85 -8.24 -12.21 2.52
C ASP A 85 -8.96 -10.87 2.67
N ASP A 86 -8.38 -9.92 3.39
CA ASP A 86 -8.95 -8.57 3.55
C ASP A 86 -8.98 -7.81 2.21
N VAL A 87 -7.94 -7.90 1.38
CA VAL A 87 -7.90 -7.31 0.03
C VAL A 87 -8.90 -8.01 -0.89
N ARG A 88 -8.93 -9.34 -0.91
CA ARG A 88 -9.86 -10.12 -1.74
C ARG A 88 -11.32 -9.79 -1.41
N ARG A 89 -11.67 -9.70 -0.12
CA ARG A 89 -13.01 -9.31 0.34
C ARG A 89 -13.34 -7.90 -0.14
N ALA A 90 -12.45 -6.94 0.07
CA ALA A 90 -12.68 -5.56 -0.32
C ALA A 90 -12.85 -5.38 -1.84
N VAL A 91 -12.07 -6.10 -2.67
CA VAL A 91 -12.26 -6.08 -4.13
C VAL A 91 -13.59 -6.72 -4.52
N ARG A 92 -13.95 -7.87 -3.94
CA ARG A 92 -15.19 -8.58 -4.27
C ARG A 92 -16.45 -7.77 -3.95
N GLU A 93 -16.45 -7.00 -2.87
CA GLU A 93 -17.55 -6.08 -2.52
C GLU A 93 -17.71 -4.90 -3.52
N ARG A 94 -16.73 -4.71 -4.42
CA ARG A 94 -16.61 -3.53 -5.28
C ARG A 94 -16.59 -3.86 -6.76
N CYS A 95 -16.32 -5.11 -7.15
CA CYS A 95 -16.20 -5.53 -8.55
C CYS A 95 -17.50 -5.41 -9.35
N GLU A 96 -18.65 -5.29 -8.68
CA GLU A 96 -19.95 -5.02 -9.34
C GLU A 96 -20.17 -3.54 -9.67
N LYS A 97 -19.39 -2.63 -9.08
CA LYS A 97 -19.53 -1.17 -9.28
C LYS A 97 -18.67 -0.65 -10.44
N THR A 98 -17.45 -1.17 -10.55
CA THR A 98 -16.50 -0.85 -11.63
C THR A 98 -15.68 -2.09 -11.96
N THR A 99 -15.03 -2.09 -13.12
CA THR A 99 -14.13 -3.19 -13.52
C THR A 99 -12.87 -3.18 -12.64
N ILE A 100 -12.73 -4.20 -11.79
CA ILE A 100 -11.55 -4.38 -10.94
C ILE A 100 -11.05 -5.82 -11.10
N ASP A 101 -9.79 -5.96 -11.50
CA ASP A 101 -9.10 -7.24 -11.55
C ASP A 101 -8.27 -7.45 -10.28
N PHE A 102 -8.34 -8.65 -9.71
CA PHE A 102 -7.61 -9.01 -8.49
C PHE A 102 -6.54 -10.06 -8.80
N TYR A 103 -5.31 -9.78 -8.35
CA TYR A 103 -4.16 -10.67 -8.48
C TYR A 103 -3.59 -10.96 -7.10
N GLU A 104 -3.53 -12.25 -6.74
CA GLU A 104 -2.85 -12.69 -5.55
C GLU A 104 -1.47 -13.25 -5.94
N GLU A 105 -0.44 -12.58 -5.45
CA GLU A 105 0.94 -12.84 -5.80
C GLU A 105 1.66 -13.56 -4.65
N SER A 106 2.67 -14.36 -5.02
CA SER A 106 3.51 -15.09 -4.09
C SER A 106 4.98 -14.96 -4.48
N PHE A 107 5.44 -13.72 -4.62
CA PHE A 107 6.84 -13.46 -4.93
C PHE A 107 7.74 -13.94 -3.79
N THR A 108 8.80 -14.67 -4.15
CA THR A 108 9.89 -15.05 -3.25
C THR A 108 11.08 -14.10 -3.47
N TRP A 109 11.89 -13.89 -2.43
CA TRP A 109 13.13 -13.12 -2.48
C TRP A 109 14.36 -14.02 -2.45
#